data_AF-A0A4P5YRW6-F1
#
_entry.id   AF-A0A4P5YRW6-F1
#
_cell.length_a   1.000
_cell.length_b   1.000
_cell.length_c   1.000
_cell.angle_alpha   90.00
_cell.angle_beta   90.00
_cell.angle_gamma   90.00
#
_symmetry.space_group_name_H-M   'P 1'
#
loop_
_entity.id
_entity.type
_entity.pdbx_description
1 polymer ?
#
loop_
_entity_poly.entity_id
_entity_poly.type
_entity_poly.pdbx_seq_one_letter_code
_entity_poly.pdbx_strand_id
1 'polypeptide(L)'
;MVELEVVGREEAGRICFAVAAVAGGGAAAGAGAHADTEAGRSQFKLRLRLDLQRADAADATPTASADGNRDHAPEGARPAPAPAVTETVFQALCGLFGAPGFDSSARACVFREALDGLSDADVAAVITRLAGPREGEGKVAPELERARELLSRVVRSGPAQSFRRGGEILTTLFALAPVAAVLRLVEERWETQREWMNR
;
A
#
# COMPACT_ATOMS: atom_id res chain seq x y z
N MET A 1 -1.53 24.15 -0.40
CA MET A 1 -2.93 23.68 -0.37
C MET A 1 -3.37 23.42 -1.79
N VAL A 2 -3.76 22.18 -2.10
CA VAL A 2 -4.24 21.80 -3.43
C VAL A 2 -5.68 21.32 -3.28
N GLU A 3 -6.58 21.89 -4.09
CA GLU A 3 -7.97 21.45 -4.15
C GLU A 3 -8.16 20.60 -5.41
N LEU A 4 -8.59 19.35 -5.20
CA LEU A 4 -8.87 18.41 -6.28
C LEU A 4 -10.39 18.28 -6.40
N GLU A 5 -10.89 18.51 -7.62
CA GLU A 5 -12.27 18.23 -7.97
C GLU A 5 -12.32 16.88 -8.68
N VAL A 6 -13.08 15.93 -8.10
CA VAL A 6 -13.33 14.62 -8.70
C VAL A 6 -14.79 14.55 -9.09
N VAL A 7 -15.03 14.40 -10.39
CA VAL A 7 -16.38 14.21 -10.95
C VAL A 7 -16.52 12.75 -11.33
N GLY A 8 -17.46 12.06 -10.69
CA GLY A 8 -17.82 10.69 -11.02
C GLY A 8 -19.11 10.63 -11.82
N ARG A 9 -19.14 9.77 -12.84
CA ARG A 9 -20.33 9.47 -13.61
C ARG A 9 -20.47 7.97 -13.80
N GLU A 10 -21.68 7.48 -13.61
CA GLU A 10 -22.03 6.11 -13.96
C GLU A 10 -22.43 6.02 -15.44
N GLU A 11 -21.72 5.20 -16.21
CA GLU A 11 -22.02 4.89 -17.61
C GLU A 11 -22.04 3.36 -17.79
N ALA A 12 -23.18 2.81 -18.19
CA ALA A 12 -23.37 1.37 -18.47
C ALA A 12 -22.90 0.44 -17.33
N GLY A 13 -23.21 0.79 -16.07
CA GLY A 13 -22.82 0.02 -14.88
C GLY A 13 -21.34 0.13 -14.50
N ARG A 14 -20.59 1.04 -15.13
CA ARG A 14 -19.22 1.39 -14.74
C ARG A 14 -19.17 2.81 -14.19
N ILE A 15 -18.38 2.98 -13.14
CA ILE A 15 -18.14 4.30 -12.55
C ILE A 15 -16.86 4.86 -13.16
N CYS A 16 -17.01 5.95 -13.93
CA CYS A 16 -15.91 6.69 -14.52
C CYS A 16 -15.61 7.92 -13.66
N PHE A 17 -14.33 8.18 -13.38
CA PHE A 17 -13.89 9.34 -12.60
C PHE A 17 -13.01 10.25 -13.46
N ALA A 18 -13.29 11.55 -13.44
CA ALA A 18 -12.41 12.58 -13.96
C ALA A 18 -11.86 13.40 -12.78
N VAL A 19 -10.54 13.57 -12.72
CA VAL A 19 -9.87 14.37 -11.68
C VAL A 19 -9.29 15.62 -12.33
N ALA A 20 -9.69 16.79 -11.83
CA ALA A 20 -9.13 18.07 -12.24
C ALA A 20 -8.48 18.77 -11.03
N ALA A 21 -7.24 19.21 -11.19
CA ALA A 21 -6.59 20.08 -10.22
C ALA A 21 -7.09 21.51 -10.43
N VAL A 22 -7.72 22.10 -9.40
CA VAL A 22 -8.22 23.47 -9.48
C VAL A 22 -7.16 24.39 -8.89
N ALA A 23 -6.61 25.29 -9.71
CA ALA A 23 -5.71 26.34 -9.23
C ALA A 23 -6.52 27.32 -8.36
N GLY A 24 -6.36 27.22 -7.05
CA GLY A 24 -7.16 27.97 -6.08
C GLY A 24 -6.87 29.46 -6.07
N GLY A 25 -7.82 30.27 -6.55
CA GLY A 25 -8.04 31.64 -6.10
C GLY A 25 -8.98 31.60 -4.89
N GLY A 26 -8.53 32.10 -3.75
CA GLY A 26 -9.13 31.81 -2.45
C GLY A 26 -10.57 32.31 -2.24
N ALA A 27 -11.37 31.46 -1.58
CA ALA A 27 -12.33 31.84 -0.54
C ALA A 27 -12.72 30.58 0.24
N ALA A 28 -12.67 30.65 1.57
CA ALA A 28 -13.07 29.56 2.45
C ALA A 28 -14.60 29.44 2.46
N ALA A 29 -15.13 28.30 2.00
CA ALA A 29 -16.52 27.90 2.23
C ALA A 29 -16.60 26.38 2.41
N GLY A 30 -17.45 25.96 3.35
CA GLY A 30 -17.48 24.63 3.94
C GLY A 30 -17.77 23.47 2.98
N ALA A 31 -17.40 22.27 3.44
CA ALA A 31 -17.71 21.02 2.79
C ALA A 31 -19.21 20.77 2.81
N GLY A 32 -19.88 21.07 1.69
CA GLY A 32 -21.26 20.65 1.42
C GLY A 32 -21.26 19.64 0.28
N ALA A 33 -21.59 18.39 0.56
CA ALA A 33 -21.93 17.42 -0.48
C ALA A 33 -23.37 17.71 -0.92
N HIS A 34 -23.54 18.40 -2.05
CA HIS A 34 -24.84 18.55 -2.71
C HIS A 34 -24.93 17.50 -3.82
N ALA A 35 -25.85 16.55 -3.64
CA ALA A 35 -26.23 15.62 -4.69
C ALA A 35 -27.45 16.19 -5.42
N ASP A 36 -27.23 16.83 -6.57
CA ASP A 36 -28.32 17.17 -7.48
C ASP A 36 -28.72 15.90 -8.26
N THR A 37 -29.92 15.40 -7.99
CA THR A 37 -30.44 14.19 -8.63
C THR A 37 -31.38 14.62 -9.74
N GLU A 38 -30.83 14.95 -10.91
CA GLU A 38 -31.61 15.11 -12.13
C GLU A 38 -31.86 13.72 -12.73
N ALA A 39 -33.13 13.42 -13.03
CA ALA A 39 -33.62 12.09 -13.35
C ALA A 39 -32.79 11.40 -14.45
N GLY A 40 -32.07 10.33 -14.06
CA GLY A 40 -31.47 9.36 -14.96
C GLY A 40 -29.95 9.37 -15.10
N ARG A 41 -29.22 10.26 -14.41
CA ARG A 41 -27.74 10.23 -14.38
C ARG A 41 -27.22 10.57 -12.99
N SER A 42 -26.82 9.57 -12.22
CA SER A 42 -26.12 9.75 -10.95
C SER A 42 -24.74 10.35 -11.23
N GLN A 43 -24.64 11.67 -11.17
CA GLN A 43 -23.35 12.37 -11.06
C GLN A 43 -23.08 12.64 -9.59
N PHE A 44 -21.85 12.43 -9.17
CA PHE A 44 -21.42 12.79 -7.83
C PHE A 44 -20.12 13.59 -7.90
N LYS A 45 -20.06 14.64 -7.10
CA LYS A 45 -18.95 15.58 -7.05
C LYS A 45 -18.28 15.48 -5.69
N LEU A 46 -17.00 15.09 -5.68
CA LEU A 46 -16.19 15.01 -4.47
C LEU A 46 -15.12 16.10 -4.52
N ARG A 47 -15.03 16.93 -3.47
CA ARG A 47 -13.94 17.89 -3.28
C ARG A 47 -12.98 17.36 -2.23
N LEU A 48 -11.74 17.13 -2.64
CA LEU A 48 -10.66 16.68 -1.75
C LEU A 48 -9.72 17.85 -1.49
N ARG A 49 -9.48 18.14 -0.21
CA ARG A 49 -8.56 19.18 0.24
C ARG A 49 -7.32 18.51 0.81
N LEU A 50 -6.16 18.71 0.18
CA LEU A 50 -4.88 18.16 0.65
C LEU A 50 -3.96 19.28 1.15
N ASP A 51 -3.58 19.17 2.42
CA ASP A 51 -2.54 19.97 3.04
C ASP A 51 -1.19 19.22 2.92
N LEU A 52 -0.48 19.52 1.84
CA LEU A 52 0.88 19.05 1.62
C LEU A 52 1.83 19.87 2.49
N GLN A 53 2.23 19.33 3.64
CA GLN A 53 3.35 19.87 4.40
C GLN A 53 4.65 19.54 3.64
N ARG A 54 5.32 20.57 3.14
CA ARG A 54 6.66 20.45 2.58
C ARG A 54 7.59 20.09 3.74
N ALA A 55 8.09 18.86 3.77
CA ALA A 55 9.21 18.52 4.64
C ALA A 55 10.42 19.33 4.16
N ASP A 56 10.78 20.36 4.93
CA ASP A 56 12.06 21.05 4.77
C ASP A 56 13.15 20.01 5.00
N ALA A 57 13.81 19.61 3.92
CA ALA A 57 15.02 18.82 3.98
C ALA A 57 16.12 19.72 4.55
N ALA A 58 16.24 19.71 5.89
CA ALA A 58 17.33 20.36 6.58
C ALA A 58 18.65 19.72 6.13
N ASP A 59 19.51 20.61 5.67
CA ASP A 59 20.89 20.43 5.24
C ASP A 59 21.69 19.62 6.27
N ALA A 60 22.02 18.37 5.94
CA ALA A 60 22.87 17.51 6.75
C ALA A 60 24.15 17.20 5.97
N THR A 61 25.15 18.04 6.20
CA THR A 61 26.54 17.85 5.76
C THR A 61 27.09 16.51 6.27
N PRO A 62 27.69 15.66 5.43
CA PRO A 62 28.36 14.44 5.91
C PRO A 62 29.83 14.72 6.23
N THR A 63 30.18 14.72 7.52
CA THR A 63 31.58 14.64 7.98
C THR A 63 31.97 13.17 8.08
N ALA A 64 32.94 12.75 7.26
CA ALA A 64 33.57 11.44 7.35
C ALA A 64 34.56 11.38 8.52
N SER A 65 34.48 10.32 9.34
CA SER A 65 35.64 9.53 9.83
C SER A 65 35.17 8.33 10.65
N ALA A 66 35.87 7.21 10.41
CA ALA A 66 36.03 5.94 11.16
C ALA A 66 35.45 5.92 12.61
N ASP A 67 34.86 4.84 13.10
CA ASP A 67 35.49 3.53 13.30
C ASP A 67 34.44 2.53 13.80
N GLY A 68 34.75 1.24 13.77
CA GLY A 68 33.77 0.17 14.00
C GLY A 68 33.15 0.14 15.40
N ASN A 69 31.81 0.15 15.47
CA ASN A 69 31.06 -0.69 16.41
C ASN A 69 29.65 -0.91 15.87
N ARG A 70 29.33 -2.15 15.45
CA ARG A 70 27.96 -2.54 15.08
C ARG A 70 27.17 -2.82 16.36
N ASP A 71 26.87 -1.77 17.10
CA ASP A 71 25.78 -1.80 18.05
C ASP A 71 24.49 -1.57 17.27
N HIS A 72 23.68 -2.62 17.13
CA HIS A 72 22.29 -2.52 16.71
C HIS A 72 21.56 -1.57 17.65
N ALA A 73 21.40 -0.32 17.21
CA ALA A 73 20.46 0.60 17.83
C ALA A 73 19.06 -0.02 17.75
N PRO A 74 18.29 -0.06 18.85
CA PRO A 74 16.93 -0.57 18.83
C PRO A 74 16.11 0.36 17.95
N GLU A 75 15.65 -0.17 16.81
CA GLU A 75 14.66 0.43 15.95
C GLU A 75 13.52 0.94 16.83
N GLY A 76 13.41 2.28 16.93
CA GLY A 76 12.54 2.95 17.87
C GLY A 76 11.14 2.36 17.77
N ALA A 77 10.65 1.81 18.89
CA ALA A 77 9.39 1.11 18.99
C ALA A 77 8.24 2.01 18.51
N ARG A 78 7.92 1.90 17.22
CA ARG A 78 6.74 2.53 16.64
C ARG A 78 5.53 1.95 17.39
N PRO A 79 4.64 2.78 17.95
CA PRO A 79 3.52 2.30 18.75
C PRO A 79 2.72 1.27 17.95
N ALA A 80 2.33 0.19 18.63
CA ALA A 80 1.54 -0.86 18.01
C ALA A 80 0.29 -0.25 17.34
N PRO A 81 -0.03 -0.66 16.11
CA PRO A 81 -1.17 -0.11 15.38
C PRO A 81 -2.45 -0.29 16.20
N ALA A 82 -3.32 0.73 16.18
CA ALA A 82 -4.62 0.65 16.82
C ALA A 82 -5.41 -0.56 16.29
N PRO A 83 -6.25 -1.22 17.12
CA PRO A 83 -6.94 -2.46 16.73
C PRO A 83 -7.78 -2.33 15.44
N ALA A 84 -8.35 -1.15 15.18
CA ALA A 84 -9.08 -0.88 13.93
C ALA A 84 -8.18 -0.92 12.67
N VAL A 85 -6.92 -0.49 12.80
CA VAL A 85 -5.93 -0.56 11.72
C VAL A 85 -5.54 -2.03 11.48
N THR A 86 -5.34 -2.80 12.55
CA THR A 86 -5.03 -4.24 12.44
C THR A 86 -6.12 -5.00 11.69
N GLU A 87 -7.40 -4.76 11.99
CA GLU A 87 -8.51 -5.40 11.26
C GLU A 87 -8.54 -4.96 9.79
N THR A 88 -8.31 -3.68 9.50
CA THR A 88 -8.27 -3.17 8.13
C THR A 88 -7.13 -3.82 7.32
N VAL A 89 -5.94 -3.96 7.93
CA VAL A 89 -4.80 -4.65 7.33
C VAL A 89 -5.13 -6.13 7.10
N PHE A 90 -5.77 -6.79 8.06
CA PHE A 90 -6.21 -8.18 7.92
C PHE A 90 -7.18 -8.36 6.74
N GLN A 91 -8.19 -7.51 6.61
CA GLN A 91 -9.13 -7.57 5.48
C GLN A 91 -8.44 -7.32 4.13
N ALA A 92 -7.47 -6.41 4.07
CA ALA A 92 -6.65 -6.20 2.88
C ALA A 92 -5.83 -7.44 2.51
N LEU A 93 -5.21 -8.09 3.51
CA LEU A 93 -4.48 -9.36 3.32
C LEU A 93 -5.42 -10.49 2.86
N CYS A 94 -6.64 -10.58 3.38
CA CYS A 94 -7.66 -11.50 2.87
C CYS A 94 -8.01 -11.23 1.40
N GLY A 95 -8.02 -9.97 0.97
CA GLY A 95 -8.18 -9.62 -0.45
C GLY A 95 -7.02 -10.08 -1.33
N LEU A 96 -5.82 -10.22 -0.76
CA LEU A 96 -4.60 -10.62 -1.47
C LEU A 96 -4.41 -12.15 -1.48
N PHE A 97 -4.60 -12.82 -0.34
CA PHE A 97 -4.36 -14.25 -0.18
C PHE A 97 -5.63 -15.10 -0.21
N GLY A 98 -6.79 -14.52 0.09
CA GLY A 98 -8.00 -15.24 0.48
C GLY A 98 -8.07 -15.46 1.98
N ALA A 99 -9.23 -15.90 2.47
CA ALA A 99 -9.42 -16.25 3.87
C ALA A 99 -8.39 -17.31 4.33
N PRO A 100 -7.97 -17.33 5.61
CA PRO A 100 -7.04 -18.33 6.14
C PRO A 100 -7.45 -19.78 5.81
N GLY A 101 -6.49 -20.55 5.28
CA GLY A 101 -6.69 -21.90 4.74
C GLY A 101 -5.46 -22.38 3.97
N PHE A 102 -5.47 -23.61 3.45
CA PHE A 102 -4.27 -24.24 2.86
C PHE A 102 -3.63 -23.41 1.73
N ASP A 103 -4.41 -23.11 0.70
CA ASP A 103 -3.90 -22.39 -0.47
C ASP A 103 -3.52 -20.95 -0.15
N SER A 104 -4.24 -20.30 0.77
CA SER A 104 -3.95 -18.93 1.18
C SER A 104 -2.70 -18.87 2.08
N SER A 105 -2.46 -19.88 2.91
CA SER A 105 -1.23 -20.02 3.69
C SER A 105 0.01 -20.25 2.80
N ALA A 106 -0.13 -21.00 1.70
CA ALA A 106 0.95 -21.12 0.71
C ALA A 106 1.29 -19.76 0.08
N ARG A 107 0.28 -18.96 -0.28
CA ARG A 107 0.48 -17.59 -0.78
C ARG A 107 1.09 -16.66 0.27
N ALA A 108 0.63 -16.75 1.51
CA ALA A 108 1.17 -16.00 2.63
C ALA A 108 2.66 -16.32 2.88
N CYS A 109 3.06 -17.58 2.73
CA CYS A 109 4.46 -18.00 2.83
C CYS A 109 5.33 -17.36 1.74
N VAL A 110 4.88 -17.42 0.47
CA VAL A 110 5.57 -16.78 -0.66
C VAL A 110 5.64 -15.26 -0.48
N PHE A 111 4.59 -14.65 0.07
CA PHE A 111 4.57 -13.22 0.40
C PHE A 111 5.60 -12.87 1.48
N ARG A 112 5.70 -13.66 2.55
CA ARG A 112 6.72 -13.48 3.58
C ARG A 112 8.12 -13.61 2.99
N GLU A 113 8.38 -14.65 2.20
CA GLU A 113 9.67 -14.85 1.50
C GLU A 113 10.01 -13.65 0.60
N ALA A 114 9.02 -13.07 -0.09
CA ALA A 114 9.24 -11.94 -0.98
C ALA A 114 9.70 -10.66 -0.25
N LEU A 115 9.32 -10.50 1.02
CA LEU A 115 9.57 -9.29 1.79
C LEU A 115 10.60 -9.47 2.90
N ASP A 116 11.09 -10.70 3.09
CA ASP A 116 12.05 -11.02 4.12
C ASP A 116 13.36 -10.24 3.91
N GLY A 117 13.81 -9.54 4.95
CA GLY A 117 15.00 -8.70 4.90
C GLY A 117 14.88 -7.39 4.10
N LEU A 118 13.70 -7.04 3.57
CA LEU A 118 13.49 -5.77 2.88
C LEU A 118 13.09 -4.65 3.85
N SER A 119 13.61 -3.44 3.60
CA SER A 119 13.17 -2.24 4.30
C SER A 119 11.82 -1.73 3.78
N ASP A 120 11.13 -0.87 4.54
CA ASP A 120 9.89 -0.21 4.09
C ASP A 120 10.09 0.54 2.75
N ALA A 121 11.27 1.14 2.54
CA ALA A 121 11.62 1.84 1.31
C ALA A 121 11.79 0.89 0.11
N ASP A 122 12.43 -0.26 0.33
CA ASP A 122 12.60 -1.30 -0.69
C ASP A 122 11.25 -1.88 -1.10
N VAL A 123 10.36 -2.15 -0.12
CA VAL A 123 9.01 -2.63 -0.39
C VAL A 123 8.20 -1.62 -1.20
N ALA A 124 8.29 -0.32 -0.86
CA ALA A 124 7.66 0.73 -1.65
C ALA A 124 8.18 0.78 -3.10
N ALA A 125 9.50 0.59 -3.30
CA ALA A 125 10.11 0.51 -4.63
C ALA A 125 9.62 -0.71 -5.42
N VAL A 126 9.53 -1.89 -4.79
CA VAL A 126 9.02 -3.11 -5.40
C VAL A 126 7.55 -2.96 -5.81
N ILE A 127 6.71 -2.38 -4.94
CA ILE A 127 5.29 -2.15 -5.24
C ILE A 127 5.12 -1.20 -6.43
N THR A 128 5.91 -0.14 -6.47
CA THR A 128 5.90 0.81 -7.59
C THR A 128 6.23 0.11 -8.91
N ARG A 129 7.14 -0.87 -8.90
CA ARG A 129 7.53 -1.67 -10.07
C ARG A 129 6.54 -2.75 -10.46
N LEU A 130 5.64 -3.17 -9.58
CA LEU A 130 4.57 -4.11 -9.94
C LEU A 130 3.62 -3.52 -11.00
N ALA A 131 3.50 -2.20 -11.08
CA ALA A 131 2.71 -1.51 -12.10
C ALA A 131 3.33 -1.56 -13.51
N GLY A 132 4.59 -2.01 -13.62
CA GLY A 132 5.33 -2.13 -14.88
C GLY A 132 6.73 -1.52 -14.80
N PRO A 133 7.66 -1.95 -15.66
CA PRO A 133 8.97 -1.33 -15.77
C PRO A 133 8.83 0.13 -16.19
N ARG A 134 9.49 1.04 -15.48
CA ARG A 134 9.61 2.44 -15.90
C ARG A 134 10.75 2.56 -16.90
N GLU A 135 10.50 3.27 -18.00
CA GLU A 135 11.54 3.57 -18.97
C GLU A 135 12.68 4.34 -18.28
N GLY A 136 13.92 3.86 -18.47
CA GLY A 136 15.12 4.49 -17.91
C GLY A 136 15.49 4.05 -16.48
N GLU A 137 14.78 3.09 -15.87
CA GLU A 137 15.28 2.48 -14.65
C GLU A 137 16.54 1.67 -14.97
N GLY A 138 17.66 2.08 -14.36
CA GLY A 138 18.94 1.37 -14.46
C GLY A 138 18.89 -0.04 -13.86
N LYS A 139 20.04 -0.71 -13.82
CA LYS A 139 20.16 -2.08 -13.30
C LYS A 139 19.61 -2.16 -11.87
N VAL A 140 18.54 -2.93 -11.70
CA VAL A 140 17.86 -3.15 -10.41
C VAL A 140 18.66 -4.17 -9.59
N ALA A 141 18.67 -3.98 -8.27
CA ALA A 141 19.24 -4.96 -7.34
C ALA A 141 18.50 -6.31 -7.48
N PRO A 142 19.22 -7.45 -7.58
CA PRO A 142 18.59 -8.75 -7.85
C PRO A 142 17.57 -9.17 -6.78
N GLU A 143 17.73 -8.71 -5.54
CA GLU A 143 16.82 -8.96 -4.42
C GLU A 143 15.46 -8.31 -4.65
N LEU A 144 15.43 -7.06 -5.13
CA LEU A 144 14.19 -6.33 -5.43
C LEU A 144 13.46 -6.94 -6.62
N GLU A 145 14.20 -7.44 -7.60
CA GLU A 145 13.60 -8.12 -8.76
C GLU A 145 12.99 -9.47 -8.36
N ARG A 146 13.69 -10.25 -7.53
CA ARG A 146 13.14 -11.48 -6.95
C ARG A 146 11.87 -11.21 -6.14
N ALA A 147 11.88 -10.20 -5.28
CA ALA A 147 10.70 -9.79 -4.51
C ALA A 147 9.52 -9.43 -5.41
N ARG A 148 9.77 -8.65 -6.47
CA ARG A 148 8.76 -8.28 -7.47
C ARG A 148 8.16 -9.50 -8.16
N GLU A 149 8.98 -10.47 -8.55
CA GLU A 149 8.51 -11.71 -9.17
C GLU A 149 7.64 -12.54 -8.22
N LEU A 150 8.07 -12.71 -6.96
CA LEU A 150 7.31 -13.46 -5.96
C LEU A 150 5.97 -12.79 -5.66
N LEU A 151 5.96 -11.48 -5.43
CA LEU A 151 4.71 -10.72 -5.25
C LEU A 151 3.81 -10.81 -6.49
N SER A 152 4.39 -10.80 -7.69
CA SER A 152 3.61 -10.98 -8.92
C SER A 152 2.91 -12.34 -8.96
N ARG A 153 3.56 -13.41 -8.48
CA ARG A 153 2.95 -14.75 -8.37
C ARG A 153 1.83 -14.77 -7.33
N VAL A 154 2.03 -14.13 -6.19
CA VAL A 154 1.01 -13.99 -5.14
C VAL A 154 -0.24 -13.29 -5.68
N VAL A 155 -0.06 -12.14 -6.33
CA VAL A 155 -1.18 -11.36 -6.90
C VAL A 155 -1.94 -12.14 -7.98
N ARG A 156 -1.21 -12.87 -8.85
CA ARG A 156 -1.82 -13.70 -9.91
C ARG A 156 -2.62 -14.89 -9.37
N SER A 157 -2.14 -15.52 -8.31
CA SER A 157 -2.75 -16.72 -7.73
C SER A 157 -3.79 -16.43 -6.64
N GLY A 158 -3.89 -15.17 -6.20
CA GLY A 158 -4.81 -14.72 -5.17
C GLY A 158 -6.20 -14.34 -5.70
N PRO A 159 -7.15 -14.04 -4.79
CA PRO A 159 -8.53 -13.66 -5.14
C PRO A 159 -8.65 -12.38 -5.94
N ALA A 160 -7.66 -11.48 -5.83
CA ALA A 160 -7.65 -10.23 -6.57
C ALA A 160 -7.66 -10.45 -8.10
N GLN A 161 -7.06 -11.55 -8.58
CA GLN A 161 -6.97 -11.98 -10.00
C GLN A 161 -6.53 -10.89 -11.01
N SER A 162 -6.04 -9.76 -10.52
CA SER A 162 -5.74 -8.56 -11.28
C SER A 162 -4.54 -7.86 -10.67
N PHE A 163 -3.52 -7.62 -11.49
CA PHE A 163 -2.32 -6.90 -11.08
C PHE A 163 -2.61 -5.51 -10.57
N ARG A 164 -3.50 -4.80 -11.25
CA ARG A 164 -3.91 -3.46 -10.85
C ARG A 164 -4.51 -3.50 -9.44
N ARG A 165 -5.44 -4.43 -9.20
CA ARG A 165 -6.10 -4.54 -7.90
C ARG A 165 -5.14 -4.99 -6.81
N GLY A 166 -4.26 -5.95 -7.10
CA GLY A 166 -3.21 -6.38 -6.17
C GLY A 166 -2.25 -5.24 -5.81
N GLY A 167 -1.84 -4.43 -6.78
CA GLY A 167 -1.03 -3.23 -6.55
C GLY A 167 -1.74 -2.22 -5.65
N GLU A 168 -3.00 -1.91 -5.91
CA GLU A 168 -3.82 -1.01 -5.07
C GLU A 168 -3.91 -1.52 -3.62
N ILE A 169 -4.13 -2.83 -3.42
CA ILE A 169 -4.17 -3.46 -2.09
C ILE A 169 -2.82 -3.32 -1.39
N LEU A 170 -1.72 -3.65 -2.07
CA LEU A 170 -0.37 -3.55 -1.51
C LEU A 170 -0.03 -2.11 -1.13
N THR A 171 -0.29 -1.13 -2.01
CA THR A 171 -0.06 0.28 -1.72
C THR A 171 -0.86 0.73 -0.50
N THR A 172 -2.13 0.36 -0.40
CA THR A 172 -2.98 0.71 0.75
C THR A 172 -2.45 0.08 2.03
N LEU A 173 -2.05 -1.20 1.95
CA LEU A 173 -1.60 -1.97 3.10
C LEU A 173 -0.33 -1.37 3.73
N PHE A 174 0.67 -1.02 2.92
CA PHE A 174 1.92 -0.44 3.43
C PHE A 174 1.83 1.07 3.70
N ALA A 175 0.75 1.74 3.28
CA ALA A 175 0.42 3.06 3.78
C ALA A 175 -0.14 3.03 5.21
N LEU A 176 -0.73 1.90 5.63
CA LEU A 176 -1.38 1.72 6.93
C LEU A 176 -0.46 1.13 8.00
N ALA A 177 0.47 0.26 7.61
CA ALA A 177 1.34 -0.45 8.54
C ALA A 177 2.76 -0.66 7.98
N PRO A 178 3.80 -0.62 8.82
CA PRO A 178 5.16 -0.94 8.41
C PRO A 178 5.30 -2.43 8.07
N VAL A 179 6.32 -2.77 7.28
CA VAL A 179 6.55 -4.13 6.77
C VAL A 179 6.60 -5.16 7.89
N ALA A 180 7.35 -4.88 8.96
CA ALA A 180 7.46 -5.78 10.11
C ALA A 180 6.10 -6.10 10.77
N ALA A 181 5.21 -5.11 10.89
CA ALA A 181 3.89 -5.30 11.50
C ALA A 181 2.97 -6.14 10.61
N VAL A 182 3.04 -5.93 9.29
CA VAL A 182 2.32 -6.75 8.31
C VAL A 182 2.80 -8.19 8.38
N LEU A 183 4.11 -8.43 8.31
CA LEU A 183 4.68 -9.77 8.32
C LEU A 183 4.32 -10.55 9.58
N ARG A 184 4.33 -9.88 10.74
CA ARG A 184 3.87 -10.48 12.00
C ARG A 184 2.39 -10.88 11.95
N LEU A 185 1.53 -10.01 11.42
CA LEU A 185 0.11 -10.33 11.30
C LEU A 185 -0.14 -11.48 10.31
N VAL A 186 0.62 -11.55 9.22
CA VAL A 186 0.55 -12.67 8.27
C VAL A 186 0.94 -13.97 8.95
N GLU A 187 2.00 -13.96 9.75
CA GLU A 187 2.42 -15.10 10.56
C GLU A 187 1.34 -15.55 11.54
N GLU A 188 0.76 -14.63 12.31
CA GLU A 188 -0.27 -14.91 13.31
C GLU A 188 -1.59 -15.47 12.72
N ARG A 189 -1.90 -15.14 11.46
CA ARG A 189 -3.24 -15.39 10.88
C ARG A 189 -3.28 -16.48 9.82
N TRP A 190 -2.17 -16.73 9.14
CA TRP A 190 -2.06 -17.74 8.07
C TRP A 190 -1.15 -18.90 8.46
N GLU A 191 -1.04 -19.21 9.75
CA GLU A 191 -0.21 -20.29 10.29
C GLU A 191 -0.26 -21.56 9.42
N THR A 192 0.94 -22.02 9.04
CA THR A 192 1.17 -23.18 8.18
C THR A 192 1.37 -24.42 9.03
N GLN A 193 0.75 -25.54 8.62
CA GLN A 193 0.92 -26.97 9.02
C GLN A 193 1.20 -27.36 10.50
N ARG A 194 2.05 -26.66 11.26
CA ARG A 194 2.37 -26.94 12.68
C ARG A 194 1.14 -26.92 13.58
N GLU A 195 0.17 -26.03 13.32
CA GLU A 195 -1.11 -26.04 14.06
C GLU A 195 -2.02 -27.21 13.66
N TRP A 196 -1.93 -27.68 12.42
CA TRP A 196 -2.76 -28.80 11.94
C TRP A 196 -2.22 -30.17 12.37
N MET A 197 -0.91 -30.27 12.60
CA MET A 197 -0.29 -31.52 13.08
C MET A 197 -0.43 -31.72 14.60
N ASN A 198 -0.82 -30.69 15.35
CA ASN A 198 -0.96 -30.70 16.82
C ASN A 198 -2.42 -30.67 17.30
N ARG A 199 -3.40 -30.85 16.42
CA ARG A 199 -4.82 -31.11 16.76
C ARG A 199 -5.18 -32.56 16.48
#